data_AF-A0A183KYV7-F1
#
_entry.id   AF-A0A183KYV7-F1
#
_cell.length_a   1.000
_cell.length_b   1.000
_cell.length_c   1.000
_cell.angle_alpha   90.00
_cell.angle_beta   90.00
_cell.angle_gamma   90.00
#
_symmetry.space_group_name_H-M   'P 1'
#
loop_
_entity.id
_entity.type
_entity.pdbx_description
1 polymer ?
#
loop_
_entity_poly.entity_id
_entity_poly.type
_entity_poly.pdbx_seq_one_letter_code
_entity_poly.pdbx_strand_id
1 'polypeptide(L)'
;LKSSKVSLGKQRELYQSCSNAHENLADYHSVKGVGKWRTDSATWKTLNDGVIVPCGKLIQAPEIEANKCILQFNEYIVYCVNQIRLRYLLKVKFNFVH
;
A
#
# COMPACT_ATOMS: atom_id res chain seq x y z
N LEU A 1 13.59 -7.13 7.74
CA LEU A 1 12.52 -6.48 6.93
C LEU A 1 13.15 -5.83 5.70
N LYS A 2 12.59 -5.98 4.50
CA LYS A 2 13.08 -5.30 3.27
C LYS A 2 12.14 -4.14 2.96
N SER A 3 12.69 -3.01 2.52
CA SER A 3 11.92 -1.86 2.02
C SER A 3 12.30 -1.58 0.57
N SER A 4 11.29 -1.40 -0.27
CA SER A 4 11.41 -1.23 -1.72
C SER A 4 10.73 0.07 -2.16
N LYS A 5 11.30 0.71 -3.18
CA LYS A 5 10.56 1.66 -4.02
C LYS A 5 9.68 0.85 -4.97
N VAL A 6 8.40 1.23 -5.08
CA VAL A 6 7.44 0.57 -5.97
C VAL A 6 6.77 1.62 -6.86
N SER A 7 6.80 1.42 -8.17
CA SER A 7 6.10 2.26 -9.14
C SER A 7 4.66 1.78 -9.30
N LEU A 8 3.73 2.45 -8.63
CA LEU A 8 2.31 2.04 -8.60
C LEU A 8 1.51 2.52 -9.81
N GLY A 9 1.91 3.63 -10.44
CA GLY A 9 1.16 4.25 -11.54
C GLY A 9 -0.33 4.50 -11.19
N LYS A 10 -1.20 4.41 -12.19
CA LYS A 10 -2.66 4.42 -11.98
C LYS A 10 -3.08 3.10 -11.32
N GLN A 11 -3.76 3.19 -10.18
CA GLN A 11 -4.12 2.04 -9.35
C GLN A 11 -5.59 1.67 -9.50
N ARG A 12 -5.90 0.39 -9.60
CA ARG A 12 -7.27 -0.13 -9.50
C ARG A 12 -7.60 -0.37 -8.04
N GLU A 13 -8.55 0.39 -7.49
CA GLU A 13 -8.96 0.25 -6.10
C GLU A 13 -10.01 -0.86 -5.95
N LEU A 14 -9.77 -1.79 -5.02
CA LEU A 14 -10.66 -2.90 -4.70
C LEU A 14 -10.93 -2.89 -3.20
N TYR A 15 -12.21 -2.91 -2.82
CA TYR A 15 -12.65 -2.85 -1.41
C TYR A 15 -12.98 -4.24 -0.84
N GLN A 16 -13.15 -5.22 -1.74
CA GLN A 16 -13.54 -6.60 -1.47
C GLN A 16 -12.50 -7.56 -2.07
N SER A 17 -12.55 -8.83 -1.69
CA SER A 17 -11.66 -9.85 -2.25
C SER A 17 -11.98 -10.08 -3.72
N CYS A 18 -10.95 -10.23 -4.54
CA CYS A 18 -11.08 -10.41 -5.98
C CYS A 18 -9.91 -11.29 -6.45
N SER A 19 -10.17 -12.59 -6.61
CA SER A 19 -9.17 -13.57 -7.04
C SER A 19 -8.64 -13.29 -8.45
N ASN A 20 -9.47 -12.68 -9.30
CA ASN A 20 -9.14 -12.30 -10.67
C ASN A 20 -8.80 -10.79 -10.82
N ALA A 21 -8.26 -10.17 -9.76
CA ALA A 21 -7.88 -8.76 -9.78
C ALA A 21 -6.92 -8.38 -10.93
N HIS A 22 -6.17 -9.35 -11.46
CA HIS A 22 -5.19 -9.20 -12.53
C HIS A 22 -5.79 -9.12 -13.95
N GLU A 23 -7.01 -9.63 -14.18
CA GLU A 23 -7.57 -9.81 -15.53
C GLU A 23 -8.02 -8.48 -16.18
N ASN A 24 -8.29 -7.44 -15.38
CA ASN A 24 -8.84 -6.17 -15.85
C ASN A 24 -7.91 -5.00 -15.52
N LEU A 25 -6.65 -5.10 -15.95
CA LEU A 25 -5.62 -4.08 -15.75
C LEU A 25 -5.36 -3.21 -16.97
N ALA A 26 -6.17 -3.28 -18.03
CA ALA A 26 -5.89 -2.57 -19.29
C ALA A 26 -5.57 -1.07 -19.08
N ASP A 27 -6.26 -0.42 -18.13
CA ASP A 27 -6.06 1.00 -17.79
C ASP A 27 -5.28 1.23 -16.48
N TYR A 28 -4.74 0.18 -15.87
CA TYR A 28 -4.15 0.21 -14.54
C TYR A 28 -2.79 -0.47 -14.49
N HIS A 29 -1.89 0.07 -13.67
CA HIS A 29 -0.52 -0.41 -13.53
C HIS A 29 -0.32 -1.23 -12.25
N SER A 30 -1.28 -1.16 -11.33
CA SER A 30 -1.26 -1.86 -10.05
C SER A 30 -2.67 -2.00 -9.48
N VAL A 31 -2.81 -2.86 -8.49
CA VAL A 31 -4.02 -2.99 -7.68
C VAL A 31 -3.73 -2.44 -6.28
N LYS A 32 -4.72 -1.74 -5.72
CA LYS A 32 -4.74 -1.33 -4.33
C LYS A 32 -5.94 -1.99 -3.66
N GLY A 33 -5.68 -2.95 -2.78
CA GLY A 33 -6.67 -3.39 -1.81
C GLY A 33 -6.88 -2.27 -0.80
N VAL A 34 -8.07 -1.70 -0.74
CA VAL A 34 -8.37 -0.56 0.15
C VAL A 34 -8.77 -1.09 1.53
N GLY A 35 -8.04 -0.64 2.54
CA GLY A 35 -8.26 -1.00 3.93
C GLY A 35 -9.05 0.03 4.71
N LYS A 36 -9.53 -0.37 5.90
CA LYS A 36 -10.20 0.52 6.87
C LYS A 36 -9.27 1.57 7.45
N TRP A 37 -7.98 1.26 7.55
CA TRP A 37 -6.95 2.10 8.16
C TRP A 37 -5.85 2.44 7.16
N ARG A 38 -5.43 3.70 7.16
CA ARG A 38 -4.37 4.25 6.31
C ARG A 38 -3.62 5.35 7.04
N THR A 39 -2.39 5.64 6.63
CA THR A 39 -1.67 6.82 7.12
C THR A 39 -2.29 8.09 6.55
N ASP A 40 -2.34 9.16 7.34
CA ASP A 40 -2.75 10.48 6.86
C ASP A 40 -1.77 11.01 5.79
N SER A 41 -2.29 11.31 4.60
CA SER A 41 -1.48 11.80 3.48
C SER A 41 -0.84 13.16 3.76
N ALA A 42 -1.40 13.97 4.67
CA ALA A 42 -0.81 15.22 5.11
C ALA A 42 0.54 15.01 5.85
N THR A 43 0.79 13.80 6.36
CA THR A 43 2.01 13.45 7.10
C THR A 43 3.04 12.70 6.27
N TRP A 44 2.76 12.47 4.98
CA TRP A 44 3.67 11.79 4.08
C TRP A 44 4.91 12.64 3.83
N LYS A 45 6.05 11.95 3.64
CA LYS A 45 7.32 12.61 3.33
C LYS A 45 7.79 12.20 1.95
N THR A 46 8.25 13.16 1.18
CA THR A 46 8.91 12.92 -0.10
C THR A 46 10.42 12.96 0.12
N LEU A 47 11.11 11.92 -0.31
CA LEU A 47 12.56 11.84 -0.24
C LEU A 47 13.19 12.58 -1.43
N ASN A 48 14.48 12.87 -1.36
CA ASN A 48 15.20 13.66 -2.37
C ASN A 48 15.14 13.07 -3.80
N ASP A 49 14.90 11.77 -3.94
CA ASP A 49 14.74 11.06 -5.22
C ASP A 49 13.27 10.89 -5.66
N GLY A 50 12.36 11.68 -5.07
CA GLY A 50 10.94 11.73 -5.40
C GLY A 50 10.12 10.56 -4.85
N VAL A 51 10.70 9.67 -4.04
CA VAL A 51 9.95 8.58 -3.41
C VAL A 51 9.07 9.12 -2.30
N ILE A 52 7.77 8.82 -2.38
CA ILE A 52 6.81 9.12 -1.31
C ILE A 52 6.87 8.00 -0.27
N VAL A 53 7.07 8.39 0.99
CA VAL A 53 7.03 7.50 2.15
C VAL A 53 5.74 7.76 2.92
N PRO A 54 4.81 6.78 2.94
CA PRO A 54 3.60 6.89 3.75
C PRO A 54 3.95 6.63 5.22
N CYS A 55 4.37 7.68 5.91
CA CYS A 55 4.62 7.69 7.34
C CYS A 55 3.53 8.45 8.09
N GLY A 56 3.48 8.30 9.41
CA GLY A 56 2.54 9.00 10.28
C GLY A 56 1.63 8.06 11.06
N LYS A 57 0.64 8.63 11.73
CA LYS A 57 -0.37 7.87 12.48
C LYS A 57 -1.32 7.18 11.52
N LEU A 58 -1.78 5.99 11.92
CA LEU A 58 -2.91 5.34 11.28
C LEU A 58 -4.19 6.10 11.64
N ILE A 59 -4.96 6.44 10.62
CA ILE A 59 -6.29 7.04 10.71
C ILE A 59 -7.29 6.09 10.05
N GLN A 60 -8.52 6.10 10.55
CA GLN A 60 -9.60 5.33 9.96
C GLN A 60 -10.16 6.07 8.75
N ALA A 61 -10.52 5.34 7.69
CA ALA A 61 -11.28 5.88 6.58
C ALA A 61 -12.68 6.33 7.07
N PRO A 62 -13.34 7.27 6.36
CA PRO A 62 -14.72 7.64 6.65
C PRO A 62 -15.61 6.40 6.77
N GLU A 63 -16.57 6.41 7.70
CA GLU A 63 -17.35 5.22 8.07
C GLU A 63 -17.99 4.51 6.85
N ILE A 64 -18.54 5.28 5.92
CA ILE A 64 -19.16 4.77 4.68
C ILE A 64 -18.14 4.01 3.80
N GLU A 65 -16.88 4.48 3.75
CA GLU A 65 -15.79 3.81 3.03
C GLU A 65 -15.33 2.58 3.82
N ALA A 66 -15.09 2.75 5.13
CA ALA A 66 -14.60 1.68 6.01
C ALA A 66 -15.54 0.47 6.05
N ASN A 67 -16.86 0.69 5.96
CA ASN A 67 -17.87 -0.37 5.92
C ASN A 67 -17.81 -1.20 4.62
N LYS A 68 -17.23 -0.66 3.54
CA LYS A 68 -17.00 -1.39 2.29
C LYS A 68 -15.71 -2.18 2.30
N CYS A 69 -14.75 -1.83 3.16
CA CYS A 69 -13.43 -2.47 3.20
C CYS A 69 -13.47 -3.78 4.00
N ILE A 70 -13.06 -4.89 3.40
CA ILE A 70 -12.80 -6.13 4.16
C ILE A 70 -11.42 -6.13 4.81
N LEU A 71 -10.46 -5.42 4.22
CA LEU A 71 -9.09 -5.34 4.70
C LEU A 71 -8.97 -4.34 5.84
N GLN A 72 -8.13 -4.64 6.83
CA GLN A 72 -7.81 -3.68 7.88
C GLN A 72 -6.90 -2.56 7.36
N PHE A 73 -5.92 -2.90 6.53
CA PHE A 73 -4.92 -1.97 5.99
C PHE A 73 -4.85 -2.06 4.47
N ASN A 74 -4.32 -1.01 3.84
CA ASN A 74 -4.10 -1.05 2.40
C ASN A 74 -3.06 -2.11 2.01
N GLU A 75 -3.32 -2.81 0.91
CA GLU A 75 -2.38 -3.70 0.25
C GLU A 75 -2.11 -3.20 -1.17
N TYR A 76 -0.86 -3.30 -1.61
CA TYR A 76 -0.42 -2.79 -2.91
C TYR A 76 0.20 -3.92 -3.72
N ILE A 77 -0.36 -4.18 -4.90
CA ILE A 77 0.02 -5.29 -5.75
C ILE A 77 0.48 -4.75 -7.11
N VAL A 78 1.69 -5.11 -7.51
CA VAL A 78 2.23 -4.86 -8.86
C VAL A 78 2.51 -6.19 -9.54
N TYR A 79 2.36 -6.23 -10.87
CA TYR A 79 2.45 -7.47 -11.65
C TYR A 79 3.74 -7.58 -12.46
N CYS A 80 4.51 -6.49 -12.58
CA CYS A 80 5.79 -6.47 -13.27
C CYS A 80 6.95 -6.23 -12.28
N VAL A 81 7.97 -7.09 -12.33
CA VAL A 81 9.17 -6.99 -11.48
C VAL A 81 9.91 -5.66 -11.69
N ASN A 82 9.85 -5.11 -12.91
CA ASN A 82 10.48 -3.82 -13.23
C ASN A 82 9.86 -2.64 -12.46
N GLN A 83 8.69 -2.80 -11.85
CA GLN A 83 8.09 -1.79 -10.97
C GLN A 83 8.71 -1.76 -9.57
N ILE A 84 9.55 -2.73 -9.21
CA ILE A 84 10.10 -2.88 -7.86
C ILE A 84 11.61 -2.63 -7.89
N ARG A 85 12.08 -1.78 -6.97
CA ARG A 85 13.50 -1.60 -6.69
C ARG A 85 13.76 -1.68 -5.19
N LEU A 86 14.45 -2.73 -4.75
CA LEU A 86 14.88 -2.88 -3.36
C LEU A 86 15.81 -1.72 -2.98
N ARG A 87 15.60 -1.11 -1.80
CA ARG A 87 16.35 0.07 -1.36
C ARG A 87 17.04 -0.13 -0.03
N TYR A 88 16.35 -0.76 0.92
CA TYR A 88 16.88 -0.95 2.26
C TYR A 88 16.62 -2.36 2.78
N LEU A 89 17.58 -2.86 3.55
CA LEU A 89 17.44 -4.04 4.37
C LEU A 89 17.51 -3.61 5.84
N LEU A 90 16.41 -3.76 6.55
CA LEU A 90 16.27 -3.42 7.96
C LEU A 90 16.52 -4.67 8.80
N LYS A 91 17.52 -4.59 9.69
CA LYS A 91 17.72 -5.54 10.79
C LYS A 91 16.81 -5.13 11.95
N VAL A 92 15.86 -5.99 12.32
CA VAL A 92 14.84 -5.69 13.33
C VAL A 92 14.89 -6.76 14.41
N LYS A 93 14.82 -6.33 15.67
CA LYS A 93 14.65 -7.20 16.84
C LYS A 93 13.22 -7.07 17.32
N PHE A 94 12.49 -8.18 17.33
CA PHE A 94 11.14 -8.22 17.88
C PHE A 94 11.24 -8.51 19.38
N ASN A 95 10.70 -7.59 20.20
CA ASN A 95 10.62 -7.77 21.65
C ASN A 95 9.16 -8.06 21.99
N PHE A 96 8.83 -9.33 22.16
CA PHE A 96 7.49 -9.77 22.54
C PHE A 96 7.31 -9.63 24.05
N VAL A 97 6.15 -9.14 24.47
CA VAL A 97 5.74 -9.12 25.88
C VAL A 97 4.63 -10.15 26.02
N HIS A 98 4.78 -11.06 26.99
CA HIS A 98 3.79 -12.07 27.33
C HIS A 98 2.70 -11.50 28.23
#